data_AF-A0A9P7QXF0-F1
#
_entry.id   AF-A0A9P7QXF0-F1
#
_cell.length_a   1.000
_cell.length_b   1.000
_cell.length_c   1.000
_cell.angle_alpha   90.00
_cell.angle_beta   90.00
_cell.angle_gamma   90.00
#
_symmetry.space_group_name_H-M   'P 1'
#
loop_
_entity.id
_entity.type
_entity.pdbx_description
1 polymer ?
#
loop_
_entity_poly.entity_id
_entity_poly.type
_entity_poly.pdbx_seq_one_letter_code
_entity_poly.pdbx_strand_id
1 'polypeptide(L)'
;MSRTIGLLAVAGLLRTAAAGLYPGLTTANHTCALVEPILSCSCGANPDKVDTCCVETYGGLVLATQFWNTHTGLEAEGQKLPADAWGIHGLWPDFCNGSYTQYCDLSRQYDPAPSPNTTTGKADGTPVPAWTGVSLDEFVKPFERFDLLEYMKKFWIAQYTPNWVLWAHEFSKHATCFSTFDVECYGPKYQEHEEVVDFLETAVHYYQETPTWKWLAAKDIRPSNSTAYSLSDLQAALKEGHGAVPYLGCYGPRYNATEAGKGSLDNGYTQLTEAWYYFHVHGKPQRGDAVPVAADANGGRVTNCATTPGAVWYYERSEGSVQ
;
A
#
# COMPACT_ATOMS: atom_id res chain seq x y z
N MET A 1 -26.02 -62.80 26.51
CA MET A 1 -25.25 -61.63 27.00
C MET A 1 -24.46 -61.08 25.82
N SER A 2 -25.01 -60.08 25.11
CA SER A 2 -24.29 -59.40 24.02
C SER A 2 -24.02 -57.98 24.49
N ARG A 3 -22.74 -57.63 24.68
CA ARG A 3 -22.31 -56.29 25.09
C ARG A 3 -22.08 -55.46 23.84
N THR A 4 -23.01 -54.55 23.55
CA THR A 4 -22.82 -53.51 22.54
C THR A 4 -21.89 -52.45 23.11
N ILE A 5 -20.67 -52.35 22.59
CA ILE A 5 -19.73 -51.28 22.88
C ILE A 5 -20.12 -50.10 21.97
N GLY A 6 -20.73 -49.07 22.54
CA GLY A 6 -20.95 -47.81 21.84
C GLY A 6 -19.64 -47.04 21.75
N LEU A 7 -19.11 -46.85 20.54
CA LEU A 7 -18.08 -45.84 20.29
C LEU A 7 -18.75 -44.46 20.30
N LEU A 8 -18.52 -43.70 21.38
CA LEU A 8 -18.68 -42.25 21.37
C LEU A 8 -17.54 -41.66 20.54
N ALA A 9 -17.82 -41.29 19.30
CA ALA A 9 -16.94 -40.44 18.51
C ALA A 9 -17.01 -39.02 19.10
N VAL A 10 -16.06 -38.68 19.96
CA VAL A 10 -15.82 -37.29 20.34
C VAL A 10 -15.13 -36.64 19.15
N ALA A 11 -15.90 -36.00 18.27
CA ALA A 11 -15.36 -35.09 17.28
C ALA A 11 -14.82 -33.86 18.02
N GLY A 12 -13.57 -33.92 18.44
CA GLY A 12 -12.85 -32.75 18.90
C GLY A 12 -12.69 -31.81 17.71
N LEU A 13 -13.42 -30.69 17.73
CA LEU A 13 -13.08 -29.51 16.93
C LEU A 13 -11.70 -29.06 17.42
N LEU A 14 -10.64 -29.54 16.76
CA LEU A 14 -9.33 -28.91 16.80
C LEU A 14 -9.53 -27.50 16.23
N ARG A 15 -9.79 -26.54 17.12
CA ARG A 15 -9.60 -25.13 16.81
C ARG A 15 -8.10 -24.97 16.61
N THR A 16 -7.64 -25.11 15.38
CA THR A 16 -6.35 -24.55 14.98
C THR A 16 -6.40 -23.09 15.39
N ALA A 17 -5.46 -22.64 16.23
CA ALA A 17 -5.40 -21.25 16.62
C ALA A 17 -5.30 -20.43 15.34
N ALA A 18 -6.32 -19.61 15.07
CA ALA A 18 -6.30 -18.62 14.00
C ALA A 18 -5.12 -17.66 14.26
N ALA A 19 -4.32 -17.40 13.23
CA ALA A 19 -3.17 -16.50 13.29
C ALA A 19 -3.56 -15.07 12.87
N GLY A 20 -4.80 -14.86 12.43
CA GLY A 20 -5.31 -13.54 12.08
C GLY A 20 -5.20 -12.51 13.21
N LEU A 21 -5.31 -11.24 12.86
CA LEU A 21 -5.03 -10.09 13.75
C LEU A 21 -5.87 -10.12 15.03
N TYR A 22 -7.08 -10.68 14.95
CA TYR A 22 -8.02 -10.73 16.07
C TYR A 22 -8.24 -12.15 16.60
N PRO A 23 -8.26 -12.33 17.92
CA PRO A 23 -8.51 -13.64 18.51
C PRO A 23 -9.93 -14.13 18.20
N GLY A 24 -10.05 -15.40 17.83
CA GLY A 24 -11.34 -16.05 17.64
C GLY A 24 -11.96 -15.86 16.26
N LEU A 25 -11.20 -15.35 15.27
CA LEU A 25 -11.59 -15.41 13.87
C LEU A 25 -11.96 -16.83 13.44
N THR A 26 -13.01 -16.93 12.65
CA THR A 26 -13.54 -18.21 12.15
C THR A 26 -13.12 -18.39 10.70
N THR A 27 -12.79 -19.62 10.31
CA THR A 27 -12.56 -20.00 8.91
C THR A 27 -13.86 -20.35 8.18
N ALA A 28 -15.01 -19.88 8.66
CA ALA A 28 -16.28 -20.04 7.95
C ALA A 28 -16.36 -19.04 6.79
N ASN A 29 -17.25 -19.27 5.82
CA ASN A 29 -17.43 -18.29 4.76
C ASN A 29 -18.11 -17.01 5.28
N HIS A 30 -17.52 -15.86 4.96
CA HIS A 30 -18.03 -14.54 5.32
C HIS A 30 -18.81 -13.95 4.13
N THR A 31 -20.13 -13.78 4.27
CA THR A 31 -20.97 -13.22 3.18
C THR A 31 -21.10 -11.71 3.33
N CYS A 32 -20.03 -10.97 3.00
CA CYS A 32 -19.98 -9.52 3.21
C CYS A 32 -21.01 -8.71 2.39
N ALA A 33 -21.68 -9.32 1.41
CA ALA A 33 -22.79 -8.71 0.68
C ALA A 33 -24.09 -8.60 1.52
N LEU A 34 -24.20 -9.33 2.63
CA LEU A 34 -25.37 -9.31 3.52
C LEU A 34 -25.24 -8.32 4.68
N VAL A 35 -24.08 -7.69 4.83
CA VAL A 35 -23.81 -6.70 5.89
C VAL A 35 -23.70 -5.32 5.26
N GLU A 36 -24.29 -4.33 5.92
CA GLU A 36 -24.13 -2.93 5.51
C GLU A 36 -22.65 -2.54 5.65
N PRO A 37 -22.01 -2.00 4.60
CA PRO A 37 -20.60 -1.67 4.67
C PRO A 37 -20.36 -0.45 5.57
N ILE A 38 -19.71 -0.70 6.71
CA ILE A 38 -19.38 0.31 7.71
C ILE A 38 -18.12 1.08 7.26
N LEU A 39 -18.17 2.40 7.36
CA LEU A 39 -17.01 3.26 7.08
C LEU A 39 -15.88 3.00 8.10
N SER A 40 -14.68 2.70 7.61
CA SER A 40 -13.48 2.60 8.44
C SER A 40 -13.19 3.90 9.18
N CYS A 41 -12.51 3.83 10.33
CA CYS A 41 -12.28 4.97 11.22
C CYS A 41 -13.53 5.69 11.75
N SER A 42 -14.72 5.13 11.55
CA SER A 42 -15.95 5.56 12.23
C SER A 42 -16.15 4.81 13.55
N CYS A 43 -17.06 5.29 14.39
CA CYS A 43 -17.45 4.59 15.62
C CYS A 43 -18.07 3.20 15.38
N GLY A 44 -18.54 2.93 14.15
CA GLY A 44 -19.10 1.63 13.77
C GLY A 44 -18.02 0.58 13.48
N ALA A 45 -16.83 0.99 13.06
CA ALA A 45 -15.71 0.10 12.74
C ALA A 45 -15.01 -0.37 14.02
N ASN A 46 -15.72 -1.19 14.81
CA ASN A 46 -15.25 -1.72 16.08
C ASN A 46 -15.13 -3.25 15.97
N PRO A 47 -13.94 -3.83 16.16
CA PRO A 47 -13.71 -5.28 15.98
C PRO A 47 -14.53 -6.15 16.92
N ASP A 48 -15.01 -5.64 18.06
CA ASP A 48 -15.88 -6.38 18.99
C ASP A 48 -17.35 -6.44 18.53
N LYS A 49 -17.71 -5.65 17.51
CA LYS A 49 -19.11 -5.45 17.08
C LYS A 49 -19.38 -5.83 15.63
N VAL A 50 -18.32 -6.02 14.85
CA VAL A 50 -18.41 -6.27 13.41
C VAL A 50 -17.63 -7.52 13.04
N ASP A 51 -17.96 -8.06 11.89
CA ASP A 51 -17.13 -9.05 11.23
C ASP A 51 -15.94 -8.35 10.56
N THR A 52 -14.73 -8.52 11.11
CA THR A 52 -13.52 -7.84 10.63
C THR A 52 -13.06 -8.35 9.25
N CYS A 53 -13.62 -9.45 8.76
CA CYS A 53 -13.44 -9.88 7.37
C CYS A 53 -14.28 -9.04 6.38
N CYS A 54 -15.30 -8.34 6.88
CA CYS A 54 -16.19 -7.51 6.08
C CYS A 54 -16.05 -6.00 6.33
N VAL A 55 -15.34 -5.60 7.38
CA VAL A 55 -15.09 -4.21 7.76
C VAL A 55 -13.63 -4.09 8.18
N GLU A 56 -12.88 -3.19 7.56
CA GLU A 56 -11.51 -2.92 8.00
C GLU A 56 -11.52 -2.18 9.34
N THR A 57 -11.01 -2.84 10.38
CA THR A 57 -11.04 -2.34 11.77
C THR A 57 -9.66 -2.12 12.38
N TYR A 58 -8.58 -2.50 11.68
CA TYR A 58 -7.23 -2.36 12.20
C TYR A 58 -6.57 -1.08 11.69
N GLY A 59 -6.26 -1.01 10.39
CA GLY A 59 -5.70 0.19 9.76
C GLY A 59 -6.68 0.81 8.76
N GLY A 60 -7.73 1.42 9.31
CA GLY A 60 -8.83 2.00 8.53
C GLY A 60 -8.52 3.28 7.77
N LEU A 61 -7.33 3.87 7.93
CA LEU A 61 -6.85 4.96 7.09
C LEU A 61 -6.01 4.34 5.97
N VAL A 62 -6.59 4.19 4.80
CA VAL A 62 -5.97 3.48 3.67
C VAL A 62 -5.20 4.48 2.81
N LEU A 63 -3.94 4.20 2.51
CA LEU A 63 -3.09 5.05 1.68
C LEU A 63 -2.74 4.34 0.38
N ALA A 64 -3.10 4.91 -0.75
CA ALA A 64 -2.55 4.52 -2.05
C ALA A 64 -1.31 5.38 -2.32
N THR A 65 -0.13 4.77 -2.34
CA THR A 65 1.15 5.47 -2.44
C THR A 65 1.78 5.24 -3.81
N GLN A 66 2.42 6.28 -4.33
CA GLN A 66 3.00 6.26 -5.67
C GLN A 66 4.39 6.87 -5.71
N PHE A 67 5.21 6.37 -6.64
CA PHE A 67 6.54 6.87 -6.93
C PHE A 67 6.61 7.62 -8.26
N TRP A 68 7.41 8.67 -8.27
CA TRP A 68 8.03 9.21 -9.46
C TRP A 68 9.54 8.95 -9.43
N ASN A 69 9.92 7.78 -9.96
CA ASN A 69 11.32 7.45 -10.20
C ASN A 69 11.76 7.98 -11.58
N THR A 70 13.01 8.42 -11.68
CA THR A 70 13.61 8.82 -12.97
C THR A 70 14.35 7.67 -13.65
N HIS A 71 14.71 6.64 -12.89
CA HIS A 71 15.41 5.45 -13.35
C HIS A 71 15.11 4.27 -12.40
N THR A 72 15.36 3.04 -12.86
CA THR A 72 15.19 1.80 -12.09
C THR A 72 16.51 1.27 -11.55
N GLY A 73 17.63 1.53 -12.25
CA GLY A 73 18.91 0.87 -11.97
C GLY A 73 18.98 -0.57 -12.52
N LEU A 74 17.93 -1.03 -13.19
CA LEU A 74 17.77 -2.34 -13.82
C LEU A 74 17.38 -2.19 -15.30
N GLU A 75 17.70 -1.04 -15.92
CA GLU A 75 17.40 -0.78 -17.33
C GLU A 75 18.07 -1.80 -18.26
N ALA A 76 19.26 -2.29 -17.89
CA ALA A 76 19.99 -3.32 -18.62
C ALA A 76 19.25 -4.68 -18.61
N GLU A 77 18.44 -4.96 -17.59
CA GLU A 77 17.57 -6.14 -17.52
C GLU A 77 16.18 -5.88 -18.14
N GLY A 78 15.94 -4.70 -18.70
CA GLY A 78 14.68 -4.33 -19.33
C GLY A 78 13.60 -3.84 -18.36
N GLN A 79 13.89 -3.71 -17.07
CA GLN A 79 12.98 -3.10 -16.10
C GLN A 79 12.98 -1.59 -16.30
N LYS A 80 11.91 -1.08 -16.91
CA LYS A 80 11.78 0.32 -17.30
C LYS A 80 10.47 0.91 -16.76
N LEU A 81 10.38 2.23 -16.75
CA LEU A 81 9.27 2.98 -16.17
C LEU A 81 8.23 3.41 -17.24
N PRO A 82 6.94 3.53 -16.90
CA PRO A 82 5.86 3.86 -17.85
C PRO A 82 5.78 5.35 -18.23
N ALA A 83 5.98 5.73 -19.50
CA ALA A 83 6.28 7.12 -19.94
C ALA A 83 5.42 8.24 -19.31
N ASP A 84 4.12 8.01 -19.26
CA ASP A 84 3.06 8.97 -18.92
C ASP A 84 2.25 8.54 -17.69
N ALA A 85 2.88 7.83 -16.76
CA ALA A 85 2.26 7.41 -15.51
C ALA A 85 3.27 7.43 -14.35
N TRP A 86 2.77 7.69 -13.15
CA TRP A 86 3.51 7.40 -11.91
C TRP A 86 3.51 5.89 -11.66
N GLY A 87 4.47 5.38 -10.88
CA GLY A 87 4.50 3.97 -10.48
C GLY A 87 3.77 3.73 -9.16
N ILE A 88 3.30 2.51 -8.93
CA ILE A 88 2.78 2.06 -7.65
C ILE A 88 3.95 1.96 -6.65
N HIS A 89 3.80 2.55 -5.48
CA HIS A 89 4.63 2.24 -4.31
C HIS A 89 3.93 1.14 -3.52
N GLY A 90 2.70 1.37 -3.02
CA GLY A 90 1.91 0.34 -2.35
C GLY A 90 0.53 0.80 -1.88
N LEU A 91 -0.07 -0.03 -1.02
CA LEU A 91 -1.36 0.23 -0.36
C LEU A 91 -1.21 -0.04 1.14
N TRP A 92 -1.34 1.00 1.97
CA TRP A 92 -0.96 0.91 3.39
C TRP A 92 -2.14 1.10 4.35
N PRO A 93 -2.23 0.30 5.41
CA PRO A 93 -3.24 0.45 6.46
C PRO A 93 -2.67 1.25 7.64
N ASP A 94 -2.89 2.56 7.66
CA ASP A 94 -2.58 3.38 8.83
C ASP A 94 -3.70 3.31 9.86
N PHE A 95 -3.35 3.46 11.13
CA PHE A 95 -4.33 3.71 12.18
C PHE A 95 -5.02 5.05 11.93
N CYS A 96 -6.24 5.18 12.44
CA CYS A 96 -7.05 6.39 12.25
C CYS A 96 -6.45 7.68 12.85
N ASN A 97 -5.47 7.55 13.75
CA ASN A 97 -4.71 8.66 14.31
C ASN A 97 -3.46 9.03 13.49
N GLY A 98 -3.20 8.35 12.36
CA GLY A 98 -2.03 8.57 11.50
C GLY A 98 -0.74 7.89 11.93
N SER A 99 -0.75 7.17 13.06
CA SER A 99 0.34 6.21 13.33
C SER A 99 0.10 4.93 12.55
N TYR A 100 1.13 4.10 12.42
CA TYR A 100 1.05 2.84 11.69
C TYR A 100 1.83 1.76 12.42
N THR A 101 1.61 0.52 11.98
CA THR A 101 2.37 -0.65 12.38
C THR A 101 2.85 -1.38 11.13
N GLN A 102 3.64 -2.43 11.29
CA GLN A 102 4.26 -3.14 10.17
C GLN A 102 4.50 -4.60 10.51
N TYR A 103 4.46 -5.46 9.49
CA TYR A 103 4.73 -6.90 9.61
C TYR A 103 3.86 -7.56 10.70
N CYS A 104 2.54 -7.37 10.62
CA CYS A 104 1.61 -7.79 11.67
C CYS A 104 1.39 -9.30 11.75
N ASP A 105 1.74 -10.04 10.69
CA ASP A 105 1.71 -11.49 10.66
C ASP A 105 3.00 -12.05 10.03
N LEU A 106 3.90 -12.58 10.87
CA LEU A 106 5.17 -13.15 10.42
C LEU A 106 5.02 -14.55 9.80
N SER A 107 3.86 -15.20 9.91
CA SER A 107 3.60 -16.48 9.25
C SER A 107 3.38 -16.33 7.74
N ARG A 108 3.03 -15.10 7.30
CA ARG A 108 2.84 -14.70 5.90
C ARG A 108 3.86 -13.63 5.47
N GLN A 109 5.07 -13.73 5.99
CA GLN A 109 6.19 -12.87 5.64
C GLN A 109 6.93 -13.46 4.43
N TYR A 110 7.05 -12.66 3.36
CA TYR A 110 7.69 -13.02 2.10
C TYR A 110 8.76 -12.02 1.62
N ASP A 111 9.03 -10.97 2.40
CA ASP A 111 10.01 -9.92 2.05
C ASP A 111 11.45 -10.44 2.24
N PRO A 112 12.27 -10.52 1.16
CA PRO A 112 13.64 -11.00 1.25
C PRO A 112 14.61 -9.97 1.85
N ALA A 113 14.22 -8.70 1.97
CA ALA A 113 15.03 -7.62 2.53
C ALA A 113 14.22 -6.70 3.47
N PRO A 114 13.74 -7.21 4.63
CA PRO A 114 12.91 -6.44 5.55
C PRO A 114 13.53 -5.11 5.97
N SER A 115 12.82 -4.01 5.70
CA SER A 115 13.23 -2.65 6.06
C SER A 115 12.07 -1.78 6.55
N PRO A 116 12.05 -1.35 7.82
CA PRO A 116 12.93 -1.80 8.91
C PRO A 116 12.83 -3.31 9.18
N ASN A 117 13.84 -3.90 9.83
CA ASN A 117 13.92 -5.35 10.08
C ASN A 117 13.27 -5.81 11.41
N THR A 118 12.37 -5.00 11.98
CA THR A 118 11.58 -5.35 13.17
C THR A 118 10.12 -4.96 13.01
N THR A 119 9.20 -5.62 13.72
CA THR A 119 7.74 -5.37 13.64
C THR A 119 7.30 -3.98 14.12
N THR A 120 8.15 -3.26 14.85
CA THR A 120 7.86 -1.89 15.34
C THR A 120 8.73 -0.82 14.68
N GLY A 121 9.65 -1.22 13.80
CA GLY A 121 10.70 -0.35 13.27
C GLY A 121 11.74 0.12 14.29
N LYS A 122 11.68 -0.41 15.52
CA LYS A 122 12.59 -0.08 16.63
C LYS A 122 13.33 -1.32 17.10
N ALA A 123 14.41 -1.10 17.87
CA ALA A 123 15.25 -2.17 18.38
C ALA A 123 14.53 -3.12 19.38
N ASP A 124 13.41 -2.68 19.97
CA ASP A 124 12.56 -3.47 20.86
C ASP A 124 11.49 -4.30 20.14
N GLY A 125 11.32 -4.12 18.82
CA GLY A 125 10.40 -4.90 18.00
C GLY A 125 10.90 -6.32 17.75
N THR A 126 9.97 -7.22 17.43
CA THR A 126 10.31 -8.59 17.04
C THR A 126 11.08 -8.56 15.72
N PRO A 127 12.23 -9.24 15.61
CA PRO A 127 12.96 -9.33 14.35
C PRO A 127 12.12 -9.97 13.24
N VAL A 128 12.14 -9.34 12.07
CA VAL A 128 11.48 -9.86 10.86
C VAL A 128 12.51 -10.71 10.10
N PRO A 129 12.31 -12.04 10.00
CA PRO A 129 13.23 -12.88 9.24
C PRO A 129 13.17 -12.52 7.76
N ALA A 130 14.32 -12.56 7.08
CA ALA A 130 14.36 -12.40 5.63
C ALA A 130 13.82 -13.66 4.94
N TRP A 131 12.94 -13.47 3.97
CA TRP A 131 12.42 -14.55 3.14
C TRP A 131 13.49 -15.14 2.23
N THR A 132 13.55 -16.46 2.15
CA THR A 132 14.50 -17.22 1.31
C THR A 132 13.81 -18.17 0.33
N GLY A 133 12.48 -18.08 0.22
CA GLY A 133 11.70 -18.91 -0.70
C GLY A 133 11.63 -18.33 -2.11
N VAL A 134 10.56 -18.68 -2.82
CA VAL A 134 10.34 -18.28 -4.22
C VAL A 134 9.92 -16.81 -4.35
N SER A 135 10.01 -16.25 -5.56
CA SER A 135 9.53 -14.90 -5.86
C SER A 135 8.02 -14.80 -5.77
N LEU A 136 7.50 -13.62 -5.43
CA LEU A 136 6.06 -13.40 -5.27
C LEU A 136 5.25 -13.71 -6.55
N ASP A 137 5.84 -13.55 -7.75
CA ASP A 137 5.18 -13.97 -9.00
C ASP A 137 4.74 -15.45 -8.98
N GLU A 138 5.47 -16.33 -8.30
CA GLU A 138 5.14 -17.77 -8.24
C GLU A 138 3.86 -18.02 -7.43
N PHE A 139 3.44 -17.10 -6.57
CA PHE A 139 2.18 -17.19 -5.84
C PHE A 139 0.98 -16.80 -6.69
N VAL A 140 1.19 -15.93 -7.68
CA VAL A 140 0.11 -15.42 -8.55
C VAL A 140 -0.18 -16.38 -9.72
N LYS A 141 0.85 -17.07 -10.24
CA LYS A 141 0.71 -17.98 -11.40
C LYS A 141 -0.33 -19.11 -11.22
N PRO A 142 -0.44 -19.78 -10.06
CA PRO A 142 -1.46 -20.82 -9.84
C PRO A 142 -2.90 -20.32 -9.97
N PHE A 143 -3.13 -19.01 -9.76
CA PHE A 143 -4.43 -18.37 -9.93
C PHE A 143 -4.69 -17.89 -11.37
N GLU A 144 -3.74 -18.12 -12.29
CA GLU A 144 -3.81 -17.74 -13.70
C GLU A 144 -4.05 -16.23 -13.94
N ARG A 145 -3.70 -15.38 -12.98
CA ARG A 145 -3.79 -13.91 -13.05
C ARG A 145 -2.59 -13.31 -13.80
N PHE A 146 -2.38 -13.75 -15.04
CA PHE A 146 -1.25 -13.32 -15.86
C PHE A 146 -1.36 -11.86 -16.30
N ASP A 147 -2.57 -11.38 -16.53
CA ASP A 147 -2.89 -9.98 -16.83
C ASP A 147 -2.52 -9.03 -15.68
N LEU A 148 -2.81 -9.44 -14.44
CA LEU A 148 -2.38 -8.73 -13.23
C LEU A 148 -0.85 -8.65 -13.16
N LEU A 149 -0.15 -9.77 -13.40
CA LEU A 149 1.32 -9.79 -13.42
C LEU A 149 1.90 -8.87 -14.51
N GLU A 150 1.34 -8.87 -15.72
CA GLU A 150 1.76 -7.97 -16.79
C GLU A 150 1.52 -6.50 -16.42
N TYR A 151 0.38 -6.19 -15.80
CA TYR A 151 0.07 -4.85 -15.33
C TYR A 151 1.05 -4.39 -14.25
N MET A 152 1.32 -5.22 -13.24
CA MET A 152 2.28 -4.93 -12.18
C MET A 152 3.71 -4.77 -12.72
N LYS A 153 4.14 -5.61 -13.67
CA LYS A 153 5.44 -5.47 -14.35
C LYS A 153 5.57 -4.19 -15.16
N LYS A 154 4.46 -3.52 -15.46
CA LYS A 154 4.43 -2.23 -16.16
C LYS A 154 4.36 -1.04 -15.22
N PHE A 155 3.60 -1.14 -14.11
CA PHE A 155 3.26 0.00 -13.27
C PHE A 155 3.76 -0.10 -11.82
N TRP A 156 4.09 -1.28 -11.29
CA TRP A 156 4.60 -1.48 -9.93
C TRP A 156 6.09 -1.81 -9.97
N ILE A 157 6.89 -0.82 -10.35
CA ILE A 157 8.31 -0.99 -10.68
C ILE A 157 9.20 -0.68 -9.47
N ALA A 158 10.07 -1.62 -9.13
CA ALA A 158 11.06 -1.42 -8.07
C ALA A 158 12.27 -0.62 -8.57
N GLN A 159 12.98 0.00 -7.62
CA GLN A 159 14.28 0.62 -7.85
C GLN A 159 15.38 -0.26 -7.23
N TYR A 160 16.45 -0.49 -7.98
CA TYR A 160 17.64 -1.29 -7.61
C TYR A 160 17.41 -2.75 -7.25
N THR A 161 16.19 -3.26 -7.39
CA THR A 161 15.82 -4.66 -7.19
C THR A 161 14.81 -5.12 -8.24
N PRO A 162 14.67 -6.44 -8.47
CA PRO A 162 13.57 -6.98 -9.27
C PRO A 162 12.21 -6.62 -8.64
N ASN A 163 11.22 -6.31 -9.47
CA ASN A 163 9.90 -5.85 -9.00
C ASN A 163 9.26 -6.72 -7.89
N TRP A 164 9.43 -8.05 -7.96
CA TRP A 164 8.85 -8.97 -6.97
C TRP A 164 9.34 -8.73 -5.54
N VAL A 165 10.54 -8.17 -5.37
CA VAL A 165 11.08 -7.81 -4.05
C VAL A 165 10.24 -6.70 -3.42
N LEU A 166 9.89 -5.67 -4.20
CA LEU A 166 8.99 -4.60 -3.76
C LEU A 166 7.61 -5.18 -3.46
N TRP A 167 7.04 -6.00 -4.34
CA TRP A 167 5.69 -6.56 -4.09
C TRP A 167 5.64 -7.40 -2.82
N ALA A 168 6.70 -8.17 -2.56
CA ALA A 168 6.81 -8.97 -1.35
C ALA A 168 6.99 -8.11 -0.10
N HIS A 169 7.73 -7.00 -0.19
CA HIS A 169 7.82 -5.97 0.85
C HIS A 169 6.45 -5.40 1.18
N GLU A 170 5.74 -4.92 0.16
CA GLU A 170 4.44 -4.26 0.32
C GLU A 170 3.41 -5.21 0.94
N PHE A 171 3.36 -6.46 0.49
CA PHE A 171 2.49 -7.45 1.10
C PHE A 171 2.89 -7.72 2.57
N SER A 172 4.14 -8.12 2.79
CA SER A 172 4.59 -8.58 4.11
C SER A 172 4.50 -7.50 5.17
N LYS A 173 4.84 -6.27 4.81
CA LYS A 173 4.90 -5.14 5.73
C LYS A 173 3.55 -4.49 5.94
N HIS A 174 2.75 -4.36 4.89
CA HIS A 174 1.52 -3.57 4.91
C HIS A 174 0.26 -4.42 4.77
N ALA A 175 0.18 -5.35 3.80
CA ALA A 175 -1.02 -6.18 3.61
C ALA A 175 -1.38 -7.01 4.85
N THR A 176 -0.36 -7.56 5.52
CA THR A 176 -0.53 -8.33 6.76
C THR A 176 -1.13 -7.52 7.91
N CYS A 177 -1.19 -6.19 7.79
CA CYS A 177 -1.77 -5.29 8.78
C CYS A 177 -3.17 -4.78 8.40
N PHE A 178 -3.80 -5.32 7.37
CA PHE A 178 -5.25 -5.20 7.17
C PHE A 178 -5.95 -6.40 7.78
N SER A 179 -7.02 -6.15 8.51
CA SER A 179 -7.87 -7.22 9.04
C SER A 179 -8.58 -8.04 7.96
N THR A 180 -8.89 -7.42 6.82
CA THR A 180 -9.68 -8.05 5.76
C THR A 180 -8.88 -8.96 4.82
N PHE A 181 -7.55 -9.01 4.96
CA PHE A 181 -6.67 -9.93 4.24
C PHE A 181 -6.18 -11.10 5.12
N ASP A 182 -6.77 -11.29 6.30
CA ASP A 182 -6.53 -12.49 7.10
C ASP A 182 -7.01 -13.74 6.35
N VAL A 183 -6.23 -14.81 6.43
CA VAL A 183 -6.51 -16.08 5.72
C VAL A 183 -7.85 -16.67 6.17
N GLU A 184 -8.22 -16.46 7.43
CA GLU A 184 -9.51 -16.85 7.99
C GLU A 184 -10.69 -16.28 7.20
N CYS A 185 -10.53 -15.11 6.59
CA CYS A 185 -11.58 -14.43 5.82
C CYS A 185 -11.93 -15.12 4.49
N TYR A 186 -11.06 -16.01 4.00
CA TYR A 186 -11.25 -16.75 2.74
C TYR A 186 -12.03 -18.07 2.93
N GLY A 187 -12.36 -18.40 4.18
CA GLY A 187 -13.22 -19.52 4.51
C GLY A 187 -12.56 -20.90 4.29
N PRO A 188 -13.36 -21.99 4.28
CA PRO A 188 -12.84 -23.35 4.29
C PRO A 188 -12.29 -23.83 2.93
N LYS A 189 -12.37 -22.98 1.90
CA LYS A 189 -11.88 -23.26 0.54
C LYS A 189 -10.68 -22.41 0.14
N TYR A 190 -10.09 -21.68 1.10
CA TYR A 190 -8.89 -20.90 0.91
C TYR A 190 -7.85 -21.69 0.11
N GLN A 191 -7.35 -21.07 -0.95
CA GLN A 191 -6.18 -21.53 -1.68
C GLN A 191 -4.96 -20.78 -1.19
N GLU A 192 -3.85 -21.47 -0.95
CA GLU A 192 -2.64 -20.85 -0.45
C GLU A 192 -2.21 -19.65 -1.33
N HIS A 193 -2.06 -18.48 -0.69
CA HIS A 193 -1.75 -17.17 -1.28
C HIS A 193 -2.90 -16.44 -1.99
N GLU A 194 -4.16 -16.88 -1.83
CA GLU A 194 -5.33 -16.17 -2.37
C GLU A 194 -5.40 -14.72 -1.87
N GLU A 195 -5.02 -14.49 -0.62
CA GLU A 195 -4.94 -13.18 0.02
C GLU A 195 -3.81 -12.30 -0.51
N VAL A 196 -2.72 -12.89 -1.00
CA VAL A 196 -1.67 -12.17 -1.71
C VAL A 196 -2.21 -11.65 -3.03
N VAL A 197 -2.89 -12.50 -3.80
CA VAL A 197 -3.47 -12.12 -5.09
C VAL A 197 -4.53 -11.03 -4.93
N ASP A 198 -5.42 -11.17 -3.95
CA ASP A 198 -6.46 -10.17 -3.66
C ASP A 198 -5.85 -8.83 -3.20
N PHE A 199 -4.77 -8.83 -2.41
CA PHE A 199 -4.07 -7.60 -2.04
C PHE A 199 -3.47 -6.90 -3.26
N LEU A 200 -2.79 -7.65 -4.14
CA LEU A 200 -2.17 -7.09 -5.33
C LEU A 200 -3.20 -6.47 -6.28
N GLU A 201 -4.32 -7.16 -6.51
CA GLU A 201 -5.45 -6.63 -7.30
C GLU A 201 -6.05 -5.38 -6.64
N THR A 202 -6.21 -5.39 -5.31
CA THR A 202 -6.73 -4.24 -4.57
C THR A 202 -5.81 -3.03 -4.71
N ALA A 203 -4.49 -3.19 -4.52
CA ALA A 203 -3.54 -2.10 -4.70
C ALA A 203 -3.57 -1.51 -6.12
N VAL A 204 -3.70 -2.38 -7.15
CA VAL A 204 -3.89 -1.94 -8.55
C VAL A 204 -5.17 -1.15 -8.73
N HIS A 205 -6.28 -1.56 -8.11
CA HIS A 205 -7.54 -0.82 -8.18
C HIS A 205 -7.39 0.61 -7.65
N TYR A 206 -6.83 0.80 -6.44
CA TYR A 206 -6.64 2.13 -5.88
C TYR A 206 -5.65 2.99 -6.69
N TYR A 207 -4.62 2.38 -7.29
CA TYR A 207 -3.72 3.08 -8.20
C TYR A 207 -4.45 3.59 -9.46
N GLN A 208 -5.33 2.78 -10.05
CA GLN A 208 -6.08 3.17 -11.24
C GLN A 208 -7.02 4.35 -10.98
N GLU A 209 -7.60 4.43 -9.78
CA GLU A 209 -8.45 5.54 -9.34
C GLU A 209 -7.64 6.81 -8.99
N THR A 210 -6.30 6.71 -8.91
CA THR A 210 -5.41 7.84 -8.55
C THR A 210 -4.39 8.19 -9.65
N PRO A 211 -4.81 8.57 -10.87
CA PRO A 211 -3.89 8.77 -11.99
C PRO A 211 -3.11 10.11 -11.89
N THR A 212 -2.13 10.18 -10.98
CA THR A 212 -1.31 11.36 -10.65
C THR A 212 -0.81 12.11 -11.89
N TRP A 213 -0.21 11.41 -12.85
CA TRP A 213 0.30 12.03 -14.07
C TRP A 213 -0.80 12.75 -14.85
N LYS A 214 -1.99 12.14 -14.98
CA LYS A 214 -3.10 12.72 -15.75
C LYS A 214 -3.61 14.00 -15.09
N TRP A 215 -3.74 14.00 -13.76
CA TRP A 215 -4.18 15.18 -13.01
C TRP A 215 -3.19 16.34 -13.11
N LEU A 216 -1.88 16.07 -12.98
CA LEU A 216 -0.84 17.07 -13.19
C LEU A 216 -0.82 17.58 -14.64
N ALA A 217 -0.85 16.68 -15.62
CA ALA A 217 -0.80 17.01 -17.04
C ALA A 217 -2.01 17.85 -17.49
N ALA A 218 -3.18 17.69 -16.87
CA ALA A 218 -4.37 18.51 -17.12
C ALA A 218 -4.21 19.98 -16.67
N LYS A 219 -3.21 20.28 -15.85
CA LYS A 219 -2.82 21.63 -15.41
C LYS A 219 -1.49 22.07 -16.03
N ASP A 220 -1.10 21.45 -17.13
CA ASP A 220 0.17 21.68 -17.83
C ASP A 220 1.43 21.45 -16.97
N ILE A 221 1.29 20.68 -15.88
CA ILE A 221 2.42 20.26 -15.05
C ILE A 221 2.95 18.93 -15.61
N ARG A 222 4.12 19.00 -16.23
CA ARG A 222 4.80 17.84 -16.85
C ARG A 222 6.22 17.68 -16.32
N PRO A 223 6.79 16.47 -16.39
CA PRO A 223 8.20 16.28 -16.12
C PRO A 223 9.05 17.25 -16.95
N SER A 224 10.01 17.94 -16.33
CA SER A 224 10.87 18.92 -16.96
C SER A 224 12.23 19.00 -16.26
N ASN A 225 13.29 19.09 -17.06
CA ASN A 225 14.64 19.37 -16.59
C ASN A 225 14.98 20.87 -16.56
N SER A 226 14.04 21.74 -16.96
CA SER A 226 14.24 23.19 -17.10
C SER A 226 13.22 24.04 -16.34
N THR A 227 12.15 23.43 -15.83
CA THR A 227 11.06 24.12 -15.13
C THR A 227 10.81 23.46 -13.78
N ALA A 228 10.77 24.30 -12.74
CA ALA A 228 10.31 23.92 -11.41
C ALA A 228 8.91 24.52 -11.15
N TYR A 229 8.16 23.87 -10.27
CA TYR A 229 6.78 24.18 -9.95
C TYR A 229 6.65 24.67 -8.50
N SER A 230 5.57 25.37 -8.21
CA SER A 230 5.20 25.66 -6.83
C SER A 230 4.49 24.45 -6.24
N LEU A 231 4.80 24.12 -4.99
CA LEU A 231 4.08 23.08 -4.24
C LEU A 231 2.56 23.31 -4.23
N SER A 232 2.11 24.56 -4.14
CA SER A 232 0.70 24.92 -4.18
C SER A 232 0.00 24.50 -5.47
N ASP A 233 0.68 24.59 -6.61
CA ASP A 233 0.10 24.26 -7.92
C ASP A 233 -0.03 22.74 -8.07
N LEU A 234 1.01 22.00 -7.63
CA LEU A 234 0.99 20.54 -7.55
C LEU A 234 -0.15 20.05 -6.65
N GLN A 235 -0.27 20.57 -5.43
CA GLN A 235 -1.32 20.17 -4.50
C GLN A 235 -2.71 20.56 -5.00
N ALA A 236 -2.87 21.72 -5.64
CA ALA A 236 -4.15 22.14 -6.21
C ALA A 236 -4.61 21.20 -7.32
N ALA A 237 -3.72 20.85 -8.26
CA ALA A 237 -4.02 19.92 -9.34
C ALA A 237 -4.47 18.55 -8.83
N LEU A 238 -3.73 18.00 -7.85
CA LEU A 238 -4.02 16.67 -7.31
C LEU A 238 -5.24 16.68 -6.38
N LYS A 239 -5.47 17.75 -5.62
CA LYS A 239 -6.69 17.90 -4.82
C LYS A 239 -7.95 17.94 -5.69
N GLU A 240 -7.89 18.61 -6.84
CA GLU A 240 -9.02 18.64 -7.77
C GLU A 240 -9.36 17.24 -8.32
N GLY A 241 -8.35 16.42 -8.59
CA GLY A 241 -8.53 15.05 -9.05
C GLY A 241 -8.98 14.07 -7.96
N HIS A 242 -8.32 14.08 -6.82
CA HIS A 242 -8.59 13.16 -5.69
C HIS A 242 -9.81 13.58 -4.86
N GLY A 243 -10.15 14.87 -4.82
CA GLY A 243 -11.18 15.43 -3.95
C GLY A 243 -10.68 15.84 -2.56
N ALA A 244 -9.47 15.43 -2.18
CA ALA A 244 -8.80 15.84 -0.93
C ALA A 244 -7.31 16.12 -1.16
N VAL A 245 -6.65 16.84 -0.26
CA VAL A 245 -5.22 17.18 -0.41
C VAL A 245 -4.38 15.93 -0.15
N PRO A 246 -3.60 15.40 -1.12
CA PRO A 246 -2.69 14.30 -0.88
C PRO A 246 -1.42 14.77 -0.17
N TYR A 247 -0.64 13.81 0.34
CA TYR A 247 0.73 14.09 0.75
C TYR A 247 1.64 14.12 -0.48
N LEU A 248 2.52 15.12 -0.56
CA LEU A 248 3.60 15.16 -1.54
C LEU A 248 4.96 15.03 -0.89
N GLY A 249 5.67 13.96 -1.26
CA GLY A 249 7.03 13.69 -0.82
C GLY A 249 8.05 14.17 -1.83
N CYS A 250 9.04 14.89 -1.33
CA CYS A 250 10.23 15.30 -2.05
C CYS A 250 11.51 14.75 -1.41
N TYR A 251 12.53 14.62 -2.25
CA TYR A 251 13.90 14.25 -1.90
C TYR A 251 14.91 15.29 -2.45
N GLY A 252 16.20 14.99 -2.34
CA GLY A 252 17.30 15.76 -2.93
C GLY A 252 17.82 16.84 -1.99
N PRO A 253 18.43 17.91 -2.52
CA PRO A 253 18.88 19.01 -1.69
C PRO A 253 17.69 19.76 -1.11
N ARG A 254 17.89 20.28 0.11
CA ARG A 254 16.98 21.23 0.76
C ARG A 254 17.06 22.57 0.02
N TYR A 255 15.94 23.29 -0.13
CA TYR A 255 15.92 24.51 -0.95
C TYR A 255 16.96 25.54 -0.50
N ASN A 256 17.05 25.82 0.80
CA ASN A 256 18.05 26.72 1.37
C ASN A 256 19.52 26.31 1.15
N ALA A 257 19.78 25.07 0.76
CA ALA A 257 21.11 24.56 0.42
C ALA A 257 21.40 24.60 -1.10
N THR A 258 20.43 25.00 -1.92
CA THR A 258 20.61 25.22 -3.37
C THR A 258 21.10 26.65 -3.64
N GLU A 259 21.68 26.88 -4.82
CA GLU A 259 22.08 28.23 -5.24
C GLU A 259 20.86 29.17 -5.33
N ALA A 260 19.73 28.67 -5.85
CA ALA A 260 18.49 29.44 -5.97
C ALA A 260 17.87 29.81 -4.61
N GLY A 261 18.01 28.94 -3.60
CA GLY A 261 17.45 29.15 -2.27
C GLY A 261 18.43 29.72 -1.26
N LYS A 262 19.65 30.10 -1.66
CA LYS A 262 20.68 30.60 -0.75
C LYS A 262 20.17 31.82 0.05
N GLY A 263 20.15 31.68 1.37
CA GLY A 263 19.63 32.70 2.29
C GLY A 263 18.13 32.60 2.59
N SER A 264 17.41 31.67 1.97
CA SER A 264 16.03 31.33 2.33
C SER A 264 15.97 30.56 3.66
N LEU A 265 14.87 30.73 4.39
CA LEU A 265 14.54 29.91 5.56
C LEU A 265 13.84 28.60 5.18
N ASP A 266 13.50 28.42 3.91
CA ASP A 266 12.81 27.23 3.42
C ASP A 266 13.76 26.03 3.36
N ASN A 267 13.54 25.10 4.28
CA ASN A 267 14.27 23.86 4.41
C ASN A 267 13.47 22.67 3.85
N GLY A 268 12.54 22.86 2.92
CA GLY A 268 11.89 21.74 2.25
C GLY A 268 12.77 21.09 1.18
N TYR A 269 12.50 19.82 0.86
CA TYR A 269 13.18 19.10 -0.22
C TYR A 269 12.70 19.56 -1.60
N THR A 270 13.55 19.45 -2.61
CA THR A 270 13.31 20.12 -3.90
C THR A 270 12.88 19.19 -5.02
N GLN A 271 12.96 17.87 -4.90
CA GLN A 271 12.69 16.94 -6.00
C GLN A 271 11.47 16.11 -5.68
N LEU A 272 10.39 16.26 -6.44
CA LEU A 272 9.15 15.51 -6.25
C LEU A 272 9.36 14.02 -6.56
N THR A 273 9.08 13.14 -5.59
CA THR A 273 9.30 11.69 -5.70
C THR A 273 8.11 10.85 -5.28
N GLU A 274 7.20 11.37 -4.45
CA GLU A 274 6.08 10.60 -3.92
C GLU A 274 4.77 11.39 -3.89
N ALA A 275 3.66 10.67 -4.08
CA ALA A 275 2.31 11.15 -3.86
C ALA A 275 1.52 10.08 -3.10
N TRP A 276 0.92 10.44 -1.96
CA TRP A 276 0.12 9.51 -1.14
C TRP A 276 -1.33 10.01 -1.03
N TYR A 277 -2.25 9.17 -1.44
CA TYR A 277 -3.69 9.44 -1.45
C TYR A 277 -4.37 8.69 -0.33
N TYR A 278 -5.05 9.41 0.55
CA TYR A 278 -5.66 8.86 1.76
C TYR A 278 -7.14 8.60 1.54
N PHE A 279 -7.63 7.53 2.14
CA PHE A 279 -9.01 7.08 2.07
C PHE A 279 -9.51 6.55 3.42
N HIS A 280 -10.80 6.72 3.67
CA HIS A 280 -11.58 5.75 4.44
C HIS A 280 -12.31 4.82 3.48
N VAL A 281 -12.70 3.64 3.94
CA VAL A 281 -13.33 2.61 3.08
C VAL A 281 -14.62 2.12 3.69
N HIS A 282 -15.62 1.85 2.86
CA HIS A 282 -16.87 1.24 3.24
C HIS A 282 -16.74 -0.28 3.23
N GLY A 283 -16.71 -0.89 4.41
CA GLY A 283 -16.48 -2.33 4.58
C GLY A 283 -15.02 -2.69 4.34
N LYS A 284 -14.76 -3.62 3.41
CA LYS A 284 -13.42 -4.11 3.10
C LYS A 284 -12.77 -3.33 1.94
N PRO A 285 -11.46 -2.99 2.00
CA PRO A 285 -10.75 -2.25 0.95
C PRO A 285 -10.89 -2.88 -0.45
N GLN A 286 -10.98 -4.20 -0.54
CA GLN A 286 -11.15 -4.95 -1.79
C GLN A 286 -12.42 -4.58 -2.58
N ARG A 287 -13.38 -3.85 -1.97
CA ARG A 287 -14.59 -3.37 -2.67
C ARG A 287 -14.33 -2.15 -3.56
N GLY A 288 -13.26 -1.40 -3.30
CA GLY A 288 -13.02 -0.12 -3.99
C GLY A 288 -13.97 1.02 -3.60
N ASP A 289 -14.85 0.79 -2.61
CA ASP A 289 -15.79 1.79 -2.11
C ASP A 289 -15.07 2.69 -1.09
N ALA A 290 -14.39 3.71 -1.61
CA ALA A 290 -13.46 4.54 -0.85
C ALA A 290 -13.88 6.01 -0.84
N VAL A 291 -13.67 6.67 0.30
CA VAL A 291 -13.94 8.08 0.53
C VAL A 291 -12.60 8.81 0.68
N PRO A 292 -12.27 9.76 -0.22
CA PRO A 292 -11.04 10.56 -0.12
C PRO A 292 -10.93 11.32 1.21
N VAL A 293 -9.74 11.31 1.78
CA VAL A 293 -9.37 11.99 3.03
C VAL A 293 -8.15 12.88 2.77
N ALA A 294 -8.08 14.03 3.46
CA ALA A 294 -6.91 14.90 3.37
C ALA A 294 -5.75 14.31 4.19
N ALA A 295 -4.52 14.42 3.68
CA ALA A 295 -3.32 13.89 4.34
C ALA A 295 -3.07 14.45 5.74
N ASP A 296 -3.64 15.62 6.07
CA ASP A 296 -3.57 16.27 7.38
C ASP A 296 -4.81 16.06 8.25
N ALA A 297 -5.78 15.23 7.84
CA ALA A 297 -7.04 15.03 8.57
C ALA A 297 -6.83 14.49 10.00
N ASN A 298 -5.71 13.81 10.25
CA ASN A 298 -5.31 13.28 11.56
C ASN A 298 -4.21 14.12 12.26
N GLY A 299 -3.93 15.33 11.75
CA GLY A 299 -2.83 16.18 12.24
C GLY A 299 -1.47 15.87 11.61
N GLY A 300 -1.43 15.02 10.58
CA GLY A 300 -0.27 14.77 9.74
C GLY A 300 0.19 15.98 8.94
N ARG A 301 1.32 15.82 8.23
CA ARG A 301 1.82 16.84 7.30
C ARG A 301 1.32 16.52 5.90
N VAL A 302 1.09 17.55 5.09
CA VAL A 302 0.76 17.39 3.67
C VAL A 302 1.98 17.33 2.76
N THR A 303 3.18 17.57 3.28
CA THR A 303 4.41 17.55 2.48
C THR A 303 5.70 17.63 3.33
N ASN A 304 6.83 17.26 2.74
CA ASN A 304 8.18 17.62 3.18
C ASN A 304 8.94 18.48 2.13
N CYS A 305 8.26 18.87 1.04
CA CYS A 305 8.79 19.64 -0.08
C CYS A 305 9.02 21.11 0.29
N ALA A 306 9.83 21.79 -0.51
CA ALA A 306 10.01 23.23 -0.47
C ALA A 306 8.69 23.96 -0.77
N THR A 307 8.47 25.07 -0.08
CA THR A 307 7.23 25.87 -0.15
C THR A 307 7.41 27.18 -0.91
N THR A 308 8.65 27.58 -1.15
CA THR A 308 9.01 28.72 -1.98
C THR A 308 8.46 28.49 -3.40
N PRO A 309 7.76 29.47 -4.00
CA PRO A 309 7.25 29.33 -5.36
C PRO A 309 8.35 28.96 -6.36
N GLY A 310 8.07 27.96 -7.22
CA GLY A 310 9.04 27.47 -8.19
C GLY A 310 10.24 26.69 -7.60
N ALA A 311 10.13 26.14 -6.39
CA ALA A 311 11.22 25.39 -5.76
C ALA A 311 11.16 23.86 -5.97
N VAL A 312 10.05 23.32 -6.49
CA VAL A 312 9.83 21.87 -6.59
C VAL A 312 10.05 21.38 -8.02
N TRP A 313 11.06 20.55 -8.22
CA TRP A 313 11.40 19.92 -9.48
C TRP A 313 10.62 18.63 -9.67
N TYR A 314 9.95 18.52 -10.81
CA TYR A 314 9.35 17.28 -11.29
C TYR A 314 10.15 16.85 -12.52
N TYR A 315 11.18 16.02 -12.32
CA TYR A 315 12.18 15.76 -13.37
C TYR A 315 11.69 14.78 -14.44
N GLU A 316 12.18 14.97 -15.66
CA GLU A 316 12.08 13.95 -16.71
C GLU A 316 12.81 12.68 -16.29
N ARG A 317 12.41 11.56 -16.88
CA ARG A 317 13.12 10.30 -16.66
C ARG A 317 14.44 10.30 -17.42
N SER A 318 15.39 9.55 -16.88
CA SER A 318 16.68 9.34 -17.49
C SER A 318 16.54 8.69 -18.86
N GLU A 319 17.48 9.00 -19.75
CA GLU A 319 17.56 8.39 -21.06
C GLU A 319 17.66 6.86 -20.94
N GLY A 320 16.84 6.13 -21.71
CA GLY A 320 16.79 4.67 -21.68
C GLY A 320 15.93 4.06 -20.55
N SER A 321 15.47 4.85 -19.58
CA SER A 321 14.67 4.38 -18.44
C SER A 321 13.16 4.30 -18.72
N VAL A 322 12.71 4.70 -19.92
CA VAL A 322 11.30 4.65 -20.33
C VAL A 322 11.03 3.42 -21.19
N GLN A 323 9.93 2.72 -20.88
CA GLN A 323 9.43 1.54 -21.61
C GLN A 323 9.23 1.83 -23.10
#